data_AF-A0A9E0XVT0-F1
#
_entry.id   AF-A0A9E0XVT0-F1
#
_cell.length_a   1.000
_cell.length_b   1.000
_cell.length_c   1.000
_cell.angle_alpha   90.00
_cell.angle_beta   90.00
_cell.angle_gamma   90.00
#
_symmetry.space_group_name_H-M   'P 1'
#
loop_
_entity.id
_entity.type
_entity.pdbx_description
1 polymer ?
#
loop_
_entity_poly.entity_id
_entity_poly.type
_entity_poly.pdbx_seq_one_letter_code
_entity_poly.pdbx_strand_id
1 'polypeptide(L)' 'MSLIRSCVDSASDDTGWADLGTVGSALAKRSPEFDSRNYGYAKLSGLLKATGLFTMEERLIGSGPHKGLFVRESAGGD' A
#
# COMPACT_ATOMS: atom_id res chain seq x y z
N MET A 1 0.11 -2.90 13.86
CA MET A 1 -0.06 -2.51 12.44
C MET A 1 -0.84 -3.56 11.61
N SER A 2 -1.75 -4.35 12.20
CA SER A 2 -2.31 -5.53 11.51
C SER A 2 -3.35 -5.21 10.44
N LEU A 3 -4.01 -4.05 10.53
CA LEU A 3 -5.03 -3.65 9.54
C LEU A 3 -4.43 -3.41 8.15
N ILE A 4 -3.35 -2.62 8.08
CA ILE A 4 -2.68 -2.29 6.82
C ILE A 4 -2.13 -3.56 6.19
N ARG A 5 -1.45 -4.41 6.97
CA ARG A 5 -0.97 -5.72 6.52
C ARG A 5 -2.10 -6.57 5.94
N SER A 6 -3.22 -6.69 6.65
CA SER A 6 -4.40 -7.42 6.16
C SER A 6 -4.99 -6.82 4.88
N CYS A 7 -5.00 -5.49 4.74
CA CYS A 7 -5.45 -4.84 3.49
C CYS A 7 -4.50 -5.12 2.32
N VAL A 8 -3.19 -5.09 2.57
CA VAL A 8 -2.16 -5.41 1.58
C VAL A 8 -2.26 -6.87 1.17
N ASP A 9 -2.36 -7.79 2.13
CA ASP A 9 -2.55 -9.23 1.89
C ASP A 9 -3.82 -9.51 1.09
N SER A 10 -4.97 -8.95 1.50
CA SER A 10 -6.24 -9.11 0.78
C SER A 10 -6.24 -8.53 -0.63
N ALA A 11 -5.36 -7.55 -0.91
CA ALA A 11 -5.23 -6.91 -2.22
C ALA A 11 -4.02 -7.42 -3.02
N SER A 12 -3.23 -8.33 -2.44
CA SER A 12 -2.05 -8.87 -3.10
C SER A 12 -2.46 -9.93 -4.10
N ASP A 13 -1.86 -9.86 -5.28
CA ASP A 13 -1.96 -10.90 -6.30
C ASP A 13 -1.06 -12.10 -5.95
N ASP A 14 -1.06 -13.12 -6.83
CA ASP A 14 -0.24 -14.34 -6.70
C ASP A 14 1.28 -14.07 -6.53
N THR A 15 1.74 -12.91 -6.98
CA THR A 15 3.15 -12.48 -6.84
C THR A 15 3.48 -11.82 -5.48
N GLY A 16 2.49 -11.69 -4.60
CA GLY A 16 2.59 -11.02 -3.31
C GLY A 16 2.66 -9.49 -3.40
N TRP A 17 2.35 -8.90 -4.56
CA TRP A 17 2.27 -7.45 -4.75
C TRP A 17 0.82 -7.03 -4.84
N ALA A 18 0.49 -5.93 -4.15
CA ALA A 18 -0.82 -5.31 -4.18
C ALA A 18 -0.76 -3.94 -4.85
N ASP A 19 -1.76 -3.59 -5.65
CA ASP A 19 -1.92 -2.23 -6.14
C ASP A 19 -2.26 -1.27 -4.98
N LEU A 20 -1.48 -0.19 -4.84
CA LEU A 20 -1.66 0.75 -3.72
C LEU A 20 -3.03 1.45 -3.77
N GLY A 21 -3.59 1.70 -4.96
CA GLY A 21 -4.93 2.27 -5.10
C GLY A 21 -6.00 1.34 -4.53
N THR A 22 -5.86 0.05 -4.80
CA THR A 22 -6.71 -1.02 -4.26
C THR A 22 -6.55 -1.14 -2.74
N VAL A 23 -5.30 -1.13 -2.24
CA VAL A 23 -5.02 -1.13 -0.79
C VAL A 23 -5.64 0.08 -0.11
N GLY A 24 -5.49 1.28 -0.67
CA GLY A 24 -6.10 2.50 -0.12
C GLY A 24 -7.62 2.42 -0.08
N SER A 25 -8.23 1.86 -1.12
CA SER A 25 -9.68 1.64 -1.19
C SER A 25 -10.17 0.61 -0.16
N ALA A 26 -9.43 -0.49 0.00
CA ALA A 26 -9.71 -1.50 1.02
C ALA A 26 -9.55 -0.93 2.44
N LEU A 27 -8.52 -0.12 2.65
CA LEU A 27 -8.24 0.54 3.93
C LEU A 27 -9.34 1.54 4.27
N ALA A 28 -9.77 2.38 3.33
CA ALA A 28 -10.89 3.31 3.54
C ALA A 28 -12.22 2.59 3.85
N LYS A 29 -12.44 1.40 3.26
CA LYS A 29 -13.62 0.57 3.56
C LYS A 29 -13.55 -0.06 4.96
N ARG A 30 -12.37 -0.53 5.39
CA ARG A 30 -12.21 -1.20 6.69
C ARG A 30 -12.04 -0.22 7.85
N SER A 31 -11.35 0.89 7.61
CA SER A 31 -11.15 1.99 8.54
C SER A 31 -11.37 3.33 7.83
N PRO A 32 -12.63 3.81 7.77
CA PRO A 32 -12.95 5.11 7.20
C PRO A 32 -12.35 6.28 8.01
N GLU A 33 -11.98 6.03 9.26
CA GLU A 33 -11.23 6.97 10.12
C GLU A 33 -9.74 7.08 9.77
N PHE A 34 -9.21 6.17 8.96
CA PHE A 34 -7.80 6.18 8.60
C PHE A 34 -7.53 7.30 7.59
N ASP A 35 -6.75 8.30 8.01
CA ASP A 35 -6.28 9.37 7.13
C ASP A 35 -4.77 9.54 7.26
N SER A 36 -4.06 9.51 6.13
CA SER A 36 -2.59 9.65 6.09
C SER A 36 -2.11 11.03 6.57
N ARG A 37 -2.96 12.05 6.48
CA ARG A 37 -2.67 13.42 6.89
C ARG A 37 -2.60 13.56 8.40
N ASN A 38 -3.34 12.73 9.15
CA ASN A 38 -3.21 12.66 10.61
C ASN A 38 -1.80 12.22 11.04
N TYR A 39 -1.06 11.57 10.15
CA TYR A 39 0.33 11.15 10.37
C TYR A 39 1.36 12.10 9.71
N GLY A 40 0.92 13.21 9.12
CA GLY A 40 1.80 14.18 8.44
C GLY A 40 2.17 13.81 7.00
N TYR A 41 1.52 12.81 6.38
CA TYR A 41 1.81 12.39 5.02
C TYR A 41 0.69 12.79 4.05
N ALA A 42 1.08 13.42 2.93
CA ALA A 42 0.13 13.81 1.89
C ALA A 42 -0.51 12.61 1.16
N LYS A 43 0.16 11.45 1.17
CA LYS A 43 -0.25 10.22 0.48
C LYS A 43 0.04 9.01 1.35
N LEU A 44 -0.80 7.98 1.21
CA LEU A 44 -0.63 6.68 1.88
C LEU A 44 0.75 6.04 1.59
N SER A 45 1.28 6.19 0.37
CA SER A 45 2.62 5.73 0.02
C SER A 45 3.72 6.39 0.86
N GLY A 46 3.61 7.67 1.19
CA GLY A 46 4.58 8.34 2.05
C GLY A 46 4.61 7.72 3.43
N LEU A 47 3.41 7.52 4.01
CA LEU A 47 3.25 6.91 5.33
C LEU A 47 3.81 5.49 5.35
N LEU A 48 3.34 4.61 4.46
CA LEU A 48 3.80 3.22 4.38
C LEU A 48 5.33 3.14 4.20
N LYS A 49 5.94 4.05 3.44
CA LYS A 49 7.39 4.05 3.17
C LYS A 49 8.16 4.46 4.41
N ALA A 50 7.64 5.42 5.17
CA ALA A 50 8.22 5.84 6.43
C ALA A 50 8.13 4.76 7.53
N THR A 51 7.16 3.85 7.45
CA THR A 51 7.08 2.74 8.42
C THR A 51 8.22 1.73 8.27
N GLY A 52 8.86 1.65 7.11
CA GLY A 52 9.90 0.65 6.81
C GLY A 52 9.38 -0.80 6.69
N LEU A 53 8.10 -1.04 6.98
CA LEU A 53 7.49 -2.38 6.99
C LEU A 53 7.00 -2.82 5.60
N PHE A 54 6.98 -1.92 4.63
CA PHE A 54 6.43 -2.18 3.29
C PHE A 54 7.43 -1.78 2.21
N THR A 55 7.56 -2.64 1.21
CA THR A 55 8.30 -2.34 -0.01
C THR A 55 7.35 -1.74 -1.04
N MET A 56 7.79 -0.72 -1.76
CA MET A 56 7.02 -0.09 -2.83
C MET A 56 7.79 -0.08 -4.12
N GLU A 57 7.09 -0.32 -5.21
CA GLU A 57 7.67 -0.35 -6.54
C GLU A 57 6.72 0.26 -7.56
N GLU A 58 7.22 1.21 -8.35
CA GLU A 58 6.49 1.75 -9.48
C GLU A 58 6.63 0.78 -10.66
N ARG A 59 5.51 0.26 -11.16
CA ARG A 59 5.49 -0.65 -12.31
C ARG A 59 4.64 -0.06 -13.42
N LEU A 60 5.06 -0.30 -14.66
CA LEU A 60 4.26 0.04 -15.83
C LEU A 60 3.02 -0.85 -15.85
N ILE A 61 1.86 -0.23 -16.06
CA ILE A 61 0.59 -0.94 -16.15
C ILE A 61 0.13 -0.89 -17.61
N GLY A 62 0.12 -2.06 -18.25
CA GLY A 62 -0.12 -2.18 -19.68
C GLY A 62 1.02 -1.62 -20.53
N SER A 63 0.71 -1.31 -21.80
CA SER A 63 1.70 -0.83 -22.78
C SER A 63 1.84 0.70 -22.84
N GLY A 64 1.22 1.44 -21.92
CA GLY A 64 1.19 2.89 -21.91
C GLY A 64 2.22 3.54 -20.96
N PRO A 65 2.27 4.88 -20.90
CA PRO A 65 3.14 5.60 -19.96
C PRO A 65 2.63 5.57 -18.51
N HIS A 66 1.49 4.94 -18.25
CA HIS A 66 0.88 4.89 -16.93
C HIS A 66 1.64 3.90 -16.04
N LYS A 67 2.13 4.42 -14.93
CA LYS A 67 2.73 3.64 -13.85
C LYS A 67 1.74 3.54 -12.72
N GLY A 68 1.60 2.34 -12.15
CA GLY A 68 0.95 2.18 -10.86
C GLY A 68 1.98 1.85 -9.81
N LEU A 69 1.61 2.17 -8.58
CA LEU A 69 2.45 1.96 -7.43
C LEU A 69 1.99 0.68 -6.74
N PHE A 70 2.88 -0.29 -6.69
CA PHE A 70 2.62 -1.56 -6.04
C PHE A 70 3.29 -1.56 -4.67
N VAL A 71 2.65 -2.20 -3.71
CA VAL A 71 3.12 -2.37 -2.34
C VAL A 71 3.15 -3.84 -1.99
N ARG A 72 4.17 -4.26 -1.26
CA ARG A 72 4.31 -5.60 -0.70
C ARG A 72 4.76 -5.51 0.74
N GLU A 73 4.33 -6.46 1.55
CA GLU A 73 4.84 -6.62 2.90
C GLU A 73 6.35 -6.93 2.86
N SER A 74 7.15 -6.12 3.56
CA SER A 74 8.56 -6.41 3.75
C SER A 74 8.67 -7.42 4.90
N ALA A 75 9.24 -8.58 4.64
CA ALA A 75 9.46 -9.61 5.65
C ALA A 75 10.43 -9.19 6.79
N GLY A 76 11.00 -7.97 6.72
CA GLY A 76 11.98 -7.46 7.68
C GLY A 76 11.37 -6.46 8.66
N GLY A 77 10.62 -6.94 9.65
CA GLY A 77 10.15 -6.13 10.77
C GLY A 77 9.84 -7.01 11.97
N ASP A 78 10.91 -7.54 12.57
CA ASP A 78 10.97 -8.00 13.96
C ASP A 78 11.19 -6.78 14.87
#